data_AF-A0A5E7Z6R7-F1
#
_entry.id   AF-A0A5E7Z6R7-F1
#
_cell.length_a   1.000
_cell.length_b   1.000
_cell.length_c   1.000
_cell.angle_alpha   90.00
_cell.angle_beta   90.00
_cell.angle_gamma   90.00
#
_symmetry.space_group_name_H-M   'P 1'
#
loop_
_entity.id
_entity.type
_entity.pdbx_description
1 polymer ?
#
loop_
_entity_poly.entity_id
_entity_poly.type
_entity_poly.pdbx_seq_one_letter_code
_entity_poly.pdbx_strand_id
1 'polypeptide(L)' 'MKKLAIGLALVSLAGMVFGWWGLETVSGRSHFDEMAGIIPLVTGAGAFILLLIACVLYYSARR' A
#
# COMPACT_ATOMS: atom_id res chain seq x y z
N MET A 1 -20.26 -2.30 4.53
CA MET A 1 -19.22 -2.01 3.51
C MET A 1 -18.36 -0.79 3.80
N LYS A 2 -18.91 0.36 4.23
CA LYS A 2 -18.11 1.57 4.51
C LYS A 2 -16.95 1.37 5.51
N LYS A 3 -17.18 0.73 6.66
CA LYS A 3 -16.11 0.44 7.65
C LYS A 3 -14.99 -0.44 7.08
N LEU A 4 -15.35 -1.44 6.28
CA LEU A 4 -14.38 -2.30 5.59
C LEU A 4 -13.56 -1.48 4.60
N ALA A 5 -14.20 -0.65 3.77
CA ALA A 5 -13.51 0.22 2.82
C ALA A 5 -12.53 1.19 3.51
N ILE A 6 -12.94 1.77 4.65
CA ILE A 6 -12.04 2.61 5.47
C ILE A 6 -10.86 1.79 5.99
N GLY A 7 -11.11 0.59 6.52
CA GLY A 7 -10.04 -0.31 6.97
C GLY A 7 -9.05 -0.66 5.87
N LEU A 8 -9.55 -1.01 4.68
CA LEU A 8 -8.72 -1.30 3.52
C LEU A 8 -7.89 -0.09 3.08
N ALA A 9 -8.50 1.11 3.06
CA ALA A 9 -7.78 2.33 2.73
C ALA A 9 -6.63 2.62 3.70
N LEU A 10 -6.84 2.40 5.01
CA LEU A 10 -5.79 2.58 6.02
C LEU A 10 -4.64 1.58 5.83
N VAL A 11 -4.94 0.31 5.57
CA VAL A 11 -3.93 -0.72 5.28
C VAL A 11 -3.17 -0.38 4.00
N SER A 12 -3.85 0.08 2.95
CA SER A 12 -3.22 0.56 1.73
C SER A 12 -2.26 1.73 1.98
N LEU A 13 -2.65 2.72 2.77
CA LEU A 13 -1.78 3.84 3.10
C LEU A 13 -0.52 3.36 3.83
N ALA A 14 -0.65 2.46 4.81
CA ALA A 14 0.49 1.87 5.50
C ALA A 14 1.42 1.10 4.53
N GLY A 15 0.85 0.31 3.61
CA GLY A 15 1.61 -0.42 2.59
C GLY A 15 2.33 0.50 1.59
N MET A 16 1.72 1.61 1.20
CA MET A 16 2.35 2.63 0.35
C MET A 16 3.50 3.34 1.07
N VAL A 17 3.31 3.69 2.35
CA VAL A 17 4.38 4.27 3.18
C VAL A 17 5.54 3.29 3.33
N PHE A 18 5.26 1.99 3.55
CA PHE A 18 6.28 0.95 3.59
C PHE A 18 7.02 0.83 2.24
N GLY A 19 6.29 0.82 1.12
CA GLY A 19 6.90 0.76 -0.21
C GLY A 19 7.80 1.96 -0.50
N TRP A 20 7.33 3.16 -0.21
CA TRP A 20 8.13 4.38 -0.33
C TRP A 20 9.36 4.34 0.58
N TRP A 21 9.20 3.98 1.86
CA TRP A 21 10.31 3.88 2.79
C TRP A 21 11.36 2.87 2.30
N GLY A 22 10.93 1.68 1.88
CA GLY A 22 11.80 0.59 1.44
C GLY A 22 12.57 0.88 0.15
N LEU A 23 12.03 1.72 -0.73
CA LEU A 23 12.66 2.07 -2.01
C LEU A 23 13.44 3.39 -1.96
N GLU A 24 12.90 4.41 -1.30
CA GLU A 24 13.40 5.78 -1.40
C GLU A 24 14.33 6.18 -0.25
N THR A 25 14.29 5.49 0.89
CA THR A 25 15.17 5.81 2.03
C THR A 25 16.41 4.93 2.07
N VAL A 26 17.54 5.50 2.56
CA VAL A 26 18.80 4.76 2.73
C VAL A 26 18.61 3.60 3.71
N SER A 27 17.92 3.83 4.83
CA SER A 27 17.59 2.79 5.79
C SER A 27 16.77 1.67 5.16
N GLY A 28 15.73 1.98 4.39
CA GLY A 28 14.87 0.97 3.78
C GLY A 28 15.61 0.15 2.72
N ARG A 29 16.34 0.82 1.82
CA ARG A 29 17.12 0.13 0.77
C ARG A 29 18.14 -0.83 1.35
N SER A 30 18.87 -0.43 2.39
CA SER A 30 19.85 -1.32 3.04
C SER A 30 19.25 -2.61 3.60
N HIS A 31 17.95 -2.62 3.95
CA HIS A 31 17.26 -3.82 4.44
C HIS A 31 16.77 -4.76 3.33
N PHE A 32 16.62 -4.26 2.09
CA PHE A 32 16.07 -5.04 0.96
C PHE A 32 16.99 -5.08 -0.26
N ASP A 33 18.28 -4.78 -0.05
CA ASP A 33 19.28 -4.69 -1.11
C ASP A 33 19.52 -6.06 -1.78
N GLU A 34 19.47 -7.15 -0.98
CA GLU A 34 19.65 -8.53 -1.45
C GLU A 34 18.60 -8.98 -2.48
N MET A 35 17.43 -8.34 -2.51
CA MET A 35 16.34 -8.69 -3.43
C MET A 35 16.01 -7.58 -4.42
N ALA A 36 16.95 -6.65 -4.67
CA ALA A 36 16.77 -5.49 -5.55
C ALA A 36 15.50 -4.68 -5.21
N GLY A 37 15.10 -4.63 -3.94
CA GLY A 37 13.90 -3.89 -3.51
C GLY A 37 12.56 -4.48 -4.00
N ILE A 38 12.50 -5.75 -4.44
CA ILE A 38 11.26 -6.33 -4.97
C ILE A 38 10.12 -6.39 -3.93
N ILE A 39 10.45 -6.65 -2.66
CA ILE A 39 9.48 -6.72 -1.56
C ILE A 39 8.76 -5.36 -1.37
N PRO A 40 9.47 -4.24 -1.11
CA PRO A 40 8.82 -2.95 -0.97
C PRO A 40 8.12 -2.47 -2.26
N LEU A 41 8.65 -2.81 -3.44
CA LEU A 41 7.99 -2.51 -4.72
C LEU A 41 6.64 -3.20 -4.87
N VAL A 42 6.60 -4.53 -4.73
CA VAL A 42 5.37 -5.32 -4.85
C VAL A 42 4.36 -4.93 -3.79
N THR A 43 4.83 -4.68 -2.55
CA THR A 43 3.98 -4.24 -1.45
C THR A 43 3.37 -2.87 -1.74
N GLY A 44 4.17 -1.89 -2.19
CA GLY A 44 3.68 -0.56 -2.55
C GLY A 44 2.69 -0.58 -3.72
N ALA A 45 2.99 -1.34 -4.78
CA ALA A 45 2.12 -1.49 -5.94
C ALA A 45 0.80 -2.19 -5.59
N GLY A 46 0.86 -3.28 -4.81
CA GLY A 46 -0.33 -3.98 -4.32
C GLY A 46 -1.18 -3.10 -3.41
N ALA A 47 -0.54 -2.31 -2.54
CA ALA A 47 -1.23 -1.37 -1.66
C ALA A 47 -1.95 -0.26 -2.44
N PHE A 48 -1.35 0.24 -3.53
CA PHE A 48 -2.00 1.18 -4.43
C PHE A 48 -3.25 0.58 -5.11
N ILE A 49 -3.16 -0.63 -5.65
CA ILE A 49 -4.32 -1.35 -6.22
C ILE A 49 -5.42 -1.53 -5.16
N LEU A 50 -5.03 -1.91 -3.95
CA LEU A 50 -5.96 -2.09 -2.83
C LEU A 50 -6.67 -0.78 -2.46
N LEU A 51 -5.98 0.37 -2.58
CA LEU A 51 -6.57 1.69 -2.33
C LEU A 51 -7.66 2.00 -3.35
N LEU A 52 -7.42 1.69 -4.64
CA LEU A 52 -8.43 1.85 -5.69
C LEU A 52 -9.67 1.01 -5.40
N ILE A 53 -9.49 -0.25 -4.98
CA ILE A 53 -10.59 -1.13 -4.58
C ILE A 53 -11.34 -0.54 -3.39
N ALA A 54 -10.63 -0.04 -2.38
CA ALA A 54 -11.24 0.60 -1.21
C ALA A 54 -12.10 1.82 -1.62
N CYS A 55 -11.61 2.65 -2.54
CA CYS A 55 -12.36 3.79 -3.08
C CYS A 55 -13.64 3.36 -3.80
N VAL A 56 -13.57 2.34 -4.65
CA VAL A 56 -14.74 1.79 -5.35
C VAL A 56 -15.76 1.25 -4.34
N LEU A 57 -15.33 0.46 -3.36
CA LEU A 57 -16.21 -0.08 -2.33
C LEU A 57 -16.86 1.01 -1.47
N TYR A 58 -16.12 2.07 -1.14
CA TYR A 58 -16.66 3.20 -0.39
C TYR A 58 -17.72 3.95 -1.19
N TYR A 59 -17.45 4.21 -2.47
CA TYR A 59 -18.39 4.86 -3.38
C TYR A 59 -19.67 4.04 -3.58
N SER A 60 -19.54 2.73 -3.87
CA SER A 60 -20.68 1.82 -4.02
C SER A 60 -21.48 1.68 -2.74
N ALA A 61 -20.87 1.79 -1.56
CA ALA A 61 -21.58 1.74 -0.28
C ALA A 61 -22.29 3.05 0.09
N ARG A 62 -22.03 4.14 -0.64
CA ARG A 62 -22.66 5.45 -0.44
C ARG A 62 -23.90 5.63 -1.32
N ARG A 63 -23.93 4.98 -2.48
CA ARG A 63 -25.09 4.88 -3.36
C ARG A 63 -26.15 3.96 -2.75
#